data_AF-A0AAW9J415-F1
#
_entry.id   AF-A0AAW9J415-F1
#
_cell.length_a   1.000
_cell.length_b   1.000
_cell.length_c   1.000
_cell.angle_alpha   90.00
_cell.angle_beta   90.00
_cell.angle_gamma   90.00
#
_symmetry.space_group_name_H-M   'P 1'
#
loop_
_entity.id
_entity.type
_entity.pdbx_description
1 polymer ?
#
loop_
_entity_poly.entity_id
_entity_poly.type
_entity_poly.pdbx_seq_one_letter_code
_entity_poly.pdbx_strand_id
1 'polypeptide(L)'
;DMLKGKQGRFRQNLLGKRVDYSGRSVIVVGPELKMYQCGLPKEMALELFKPFVMKKLVEDGVAHNIKSAKRMVERVNNQVWDVLEEVITDHPVLLNRAPTLHRLGIQAFQPILVEGRAIKLHPLVCTAYNADFDGDQMAVHVPLSVEAQAEARFLMLAAGNIMKPSDGKPVCVPTQDMVLGSYYLTMDKSDAKGEGKIFASKDEAIMAYQVGEIAIHALINVRMFKEVNGDKKSGIIKTTVGKII
;
A
#
# COMPACT_ATOMS: atom_id res chain seq x y z
N ASP A 1 30.48 13.51 -32.11
CA ASP A 1 29.05 13.48 -31.74
C ASP A 1 28.52 12.19 -31.14
N MET A 2 28.92 10.98 -31.58
CA MET A 2 28.42 9.70 -31.02
C MET A 2 28.51 9.53 -29.48
N LEU A 3 29.46 10.18 -28.82
CA LEU A 3 29.64 10.09 -27.36
C LEU A 3 28.87 11.18 -26.59
N LYS A 4 28.61 12.33 -27.21
CA LYS A 4 28.09 13.54 -26.54
C LYS A 4 26.63 13.80 -26.95
N GLY A 5 25.90 14.59 -26.18
CA GLY A 5 24.49 14.90 -26.45
C GLY A 5 23.50 13.90 -25.85
N LYS A 6 22.19 14.20 -25.99
CA LYS A 6 21.09 13.42 -25.37
C LYS A 6 20.98 12.00 -25.93
N GLN A 7 21.23 11.84 -27.23
CA GLN A 7 21.28 10.54 -27.92
C GLN A 7 22.70 9.93 -27.96
N GLY A 8 23.68 10.58 -27.33
CA GLY A 8 25.04 10.06 -27.24
C GLY A 8 25.09 8.82 -26.33
N ARG A 9 26.06 7.92 -26.60
CA ARG A 9 26.20 6.64 -25.88
C ARG A 9 26.22 6.78 -24.35
N PHE A 10 26.80 7.85 -23.82
CA PHE A 10 26.87 8.07 -22.37
C PHE A 10 25.49 8.22 -21.72
N ARG A 11 24.64 9.10 -22.24
CA ARG A 11 23.33 9.37 -21.63
C ARG A 11 22.31 8.29 -21.98
N GLN A 12 22.30 7.83 -23.23
CA GLN A 12 21.24 6.95 -23.69
C GLN A 12 21.47 5.47 -23.36
N ASN A 13 22.72 4.99 -23.35
CA ASN A 13 23.03 3.55 -23.28
C ASN A 13 23.78 3.15 -22.01
N LEU A 14 24.67 4.02 -21.50
CA LEU A 14 25.42 3.70 -20.28
C LEU A 14 24.60 3.99 -19.03
N LEU A 15 23.91 5.13 -18.97
CA LEU A 15 23.06 5.52 -17.83
C LEU A 15 21.61 5.05 -17.99
N GLY A 16 21.07 5.09 -19.22
CA GLY A 16 19.79 4.50 -19.56
C GLY A 16 19.97 3.07 -20.06
N LYS A 17 19.41 2.08 -19.35
CA LYS A 17 19.39 0.70 -19.83
C LYS A 17 17.99 0.13 -19.71
N ARG A 18 17.55 -0.57 -20.76
CA ARG A 18 16.39 -1.45 -20.64
C ARG A 18 16.80 -2.65 -19.80
N VAL A 19 15.92 -3.07 -18.91
CA VAL A 19 16.17 -4.13 -17.94
C VAL A 19 15.08 -5.20 -18.07
N ASP A 20 15.50 -6.45 -17.95
CA ASP A 20 14.58 -7.58 -17.84
C ASP A 20 13.92 -7.60 -16.44
N TYR A 21 12.98 -8.53 -16.23
CA TYR A 21 12.23 -8.64 -14.97
C TYR A 21 11.52 -7.34 -14.57
N SER A 22 10.99 -6.65 -15.58
CA SER A 22 10.23 -5.43 -15.43
C SER A 22 8.89 -5.50 -16.16
N GLY A 23 7.89 -4.81 -15.61
CA GLY A 23 6.54 -4.73 -16.16
C GLY A 23 5.99 -3.31 -16.03
N ARG A 24 4.91 -3.01 -16.73
CA ARG A 24 4.19 -1.73 -16.60
C ARG A 24 2.69 -1.97 -16.73
N SER A 25 1.92 -1.34 -15.86
CA SER A 25 0.46 -1.28 -16.00
C SER A 25 -0.10 0.02 -15.42
N VAL A 26 -1.38 0.27 -15.72
CA VAL A 26 -2.18 1.33 -15.12
C VAL A 26 -2.35 1.05 -13.62
N ILE A 27 -2.33 2.10 -12.82
CA ILE A 27 -2.60 2.01 -11.38
C ILE A 27 -4.06 2.27 -11.08
N VAL A 28 -4.59 1.56 -10.09
CA VAL A 28 -5.92 1.77 -9.53
C VAL A 28 -5.84 1.82 -8.00
N VAL A 29 -6.86 2.38 -7.38
CA VAL A 29 -6.91 2.50 -5.92
C VAL A 29 -7.10 1.13 -5.26
N GLY A 30 -6.31 0.84 -4.23
CA GLY A 30 -6.45 -0.33 -3.37
C GLY A 30 -6.57 0.07 -1.90
N PRO A 31 -7.72 0.60 -1.46
CA PRO A 31 -7.89 1.11 -0.09
C PRO A 31 -7.81 0.02 0.99
N GLU A 32 -8.03 -1.24 0.62
CA GLU A 32 -7.95 -2.40 1.52
C GLU A 32 -6.52 -2.86 1.84
N LEU A 33 -5.53 -2.38 1.06
CA LEU A 33 -4.15 -2.78 1.21
C LEU A 33 -3.53 -2.16 2.47
N LYS A 34 -2.47 -2.79 2.99
CA LYS A 34 -1.61 -2.12 3.98
C LYS A 34 -0.60 -1.22 3.27
N MET A 35 -0.08 -0.24 3.97
CA MET A 35 0.85 0.76 3.42
C MET A 35 2.12 0.17 2.77
N TYR A 36 2.58 -1.00 3.23
CA TYR A 36 3.74 -1.69 2.68
C TYR A 36 3.39 -2.70 1.57
N GLN A 37 2.12 -2.82 1.19
CA GLN A 37 1.65 -3.80 0.20
C GLN A 37 1.24 -3.11 -1.10
N CYS A 38 1.34 -3.85 -2.21
CA CYS A 38 0.76 -3.46 -3.49
C CYS A 38 0.03 -4.64 -4.11
N GLY A 39 -1.05 -4.38 -4.85
CA GLY A 39 -1.72 -5.42 -5.63
C GLY A 39 -1.03 -5.60 -6.99
N LEU A 40 -0.54 -6.81 -7.26
CA LEU A 40 0.10 -7.16 -8.53
C LEU A 40 -0.81 -8.11 -9.32
N PRO A 41 -1.14 -7.78 -10.58
CA PRO A 41 -1.93 -8.66 -11.45
C PRO A 41 -1.31 -10.05 -11.58
N LYS A 42 -2.15 -11.09 -11.49
CA LYS A 42 -1.73 -12.50 -11.63
C LYS A 42 -0.92 -12.78 -12.90
N GLU A 43 -1.40 -12.32 -14.06
CA GLU A 43 -0.71 -12.48 -15.36
C GLU A 43 0.69 -11.83 -15.34
N MET A 44 0.80 -10.63 -14.77
CA MET A 44 2.06 -9.90 -14.67
C MET A 44 3.04 -10.58 -13.71
N ALA A 45 2.55 -11.00 -12.53
CA ALA A 45 3.34 -11.71 -11.54
C ALA A 45 3.91 -13.02 -12.14
N LEU A 46 3.08 -13.78 -12.85
CA LEU A 46 3.53 -15.05 -13.45
C LEU A 46 4.68 -14.86 -14.43
N GLU A 47 4.64 -13.83 -15.28
CA GLU A 47 5.73 -13.55 -16.22
C GLU A 47 6.99 -13.02 -15.53
N LEU A 48 6.84 -12.14 -14.52
CA LEU A 48 7.98 -11.60 -13.77
C LEU A 48 8.70 -12.66 -12.93
N PHE A 49 7.95 -13.56 -12.30
CA PHE A 49 8.48 -14.58 -11.40
C PHE A 49 8.67 -15.96 -12.07
N LYS A 50 8.49 -16.03 -13.40
CA LYS A 50 8.51 -17.27 -14.19
C LYS A 50 9.68 -18.22 -13.86
N PRO A 51 10.94 -17.76 -13.78
CA PRO A 51 12.06 -18.66 -13.48
C PRO A 51 12.01 -19.21 -12.05
N PHE A 52 11.54 -18.41 -11.10
CA PHE A 52 11.41 -18.80 -9.70
C PHE A 52 10.32 -19.86 -9.53
N VAL A 53 9.16 -19.65 -10.16
CA VAL A 53 8.06 -20.63 -10.20
C VAL A 53 8.51 -21.93 -10.86
N MET A 54 9.22 -21.86 -12.00
CA MET A 54 9.75 -23.06 -12.67
C MET A 54 10.75 -23.83 -11.81
N LYS A 55 11.62 -23.14 -11.07
CA LYS A 55 12.56 -23.77 -10.15
C LYS A 55 11.83 -24.47 -9.01
N LYS A 56 10.88 -23.78 -8.38
CA LYS A 56 10.10 -24.27 -7.25
C LYS A 56 9.24 -25.48 -7.62
N LEU A 57 8.60 -25.48 -8.79
CA LEU A 57 7.84 -26.64 -9.32
C LEU A 57 8.70 -27.91 -9.47
N VAL A 58 9.99 -27.77 -9.77
CA VAL A 58 10.91 -28.91 -9.87
C VAL A 58 11.38 -29.35 -8.48
N GLU A 59 11.64 -28.41 -7.58
CA GLU A 59 12.03 -28.68 -6.18
C GLU A 59 10.92 -29.40 -5.39
N ASP A 60 9.67 -29.00 -5.59
CA ASP A 60 8.51 -29.62 -4.94
C ASP A 60 8.08 -30.95 -5.59
N GLY A 61 8.78 -31.39 -6.65
CA GLY A 61 8.51 -32.65 -7.35
C GLY A 61 7.26 -32.65 -8.24
N VAL A 62 6.58 -31.51 -8.38
CA VAL A 62 5.39 -31.34 -9.24
C VAL A 62 5.76 -31.49 -10.72
N ALA A 63 6.95 -31.02 -11.10
CA ALA A 63 7.48 -31.17 -12.45
C ALA A 63 8.77 -31.99 -12.47
N HIS A 64 8.87 -32.98 -13.35
CA HIS A 64 10.05 -33.85 -13.46
C HIS A 64 11.31 -33.12 -13.96
N ASN A 65 11.16 -32.05 -14.75
CA ASN A 65 12.28 -31.28 -15.29
C ASN A 65 11.83 -29.86 -15.70
N ILE A 66 12.81 -28.99 -15.96
CA ILE A 66 12.59 -27.59 -16.33
C ILE A 66 11.73 -27.45 -17.60
N LYS A 67 11.86 -28.36 -18.59
CA LYS A 67 11.03 -28.32 -19.80
C LYS A 67 9.56 -28.63 -19.51
N SER A 68 9.31 -29.57 -18.61
CA SER A 68 7.96 -29.91 -18.16
C SER A 68 7.38 -28.76 -17.33
N ALA A 69 8.16 -28.19 -16.42
CA ALA A 69 7.74 -27.02 -15.64
C ALA A 69 7.36 -25.84 -16.56
N LYS A 70 8.18 -25.57 -17.59
CA LYS A 70 7.88 -24.53 -18.59
C LYS A 70 6.52 -24.76 -19.28
N ARG A 71 6.24 -25.99 -19.71
CA ARG A 71 4.95 -26.35 -20.32
C ARG A 71 3.77 -26.20 -19.36
N MET A 72 3.96 -26.51 -18.08
CA MET A 72 2.91 -26.34 -17.06
C MET A 72 2.57 -24.87 -16.82
N VAL A 73 3.61 -24.01 -16.78
CA VAL A 73 3.44 -22.56 -16.64
C VAL A 73 2.77 -21.97 -17.90
N GLU A 74 3.18 -22.38 -19.10
CA GLU A 74 2.57 -21.92 -20.36
C GLU A 74 1.10 -22.35 -20.51
N ARG A 75 0.72 -23.49 -19.95
CA ARG A 75 -0.68 -23.97 -19.91
C ARG A 75 -1.49 -23.38 -18.76
N VAL A 76 -0.86 -22.62 -17.86
CA VAL A 76 -1.50 -21.98 -16.71
C VAL A 76 -2.27 -23.00 -15.87
N ASN A 77 -1.63 -24.13 -15.55
CA ASN A 77 -2.23 -25.14 -14.69
C ASN A 77 -2.53 -24.55 -13.29
N ASN A 78 -3.63 -24.96 -12.66
CA ASN A 78 -4.05 -24.40 -11.36
C ASN A 78 -2.96 -24.45 -10.27
N GLN A 79 -2.17 -25.53 -10.21
CA GLN A 79 -1.06 -25.70 -9.26
C GLN A 79 0.03 -24.62 -9.38
N VAL A 80 0.14 -23.97 -10.53
CA VAL A 80 1.11 -22.90 -10.77
C VAL A 80 0.77 -21.66 -9.94
N TRP A 81 -0.51 -21.42 -9.67
CA TRP A 81 -0.96 -20.27 -8.87
C TRP A 81 -0.58 -20.43 -7.40
N ASP A 82 -0.72 -21.63 -6.84
CA ASP A 82 -0.35 -21.92 -5.46
C ASP A 82 1.15 -21.71 -5.25
N VAL A 83 1.97 -22.22 -6.18
CA VAL A 83 3.43 -22.03 -6.17
C VAL A 83 3.80 -20.57 -6.38
N LEU A 84 3.09 -19.85 -7.25
CA LEU A 84 3.32 -18.43 -7.45
C LEU A 84 3.09 -17.64 -6.15
N GLU A 85 2.01 -17.94 -5.42
CA GLU A 85 1.69 -17.29 -4.14
C GLU A 85 2.77 -17.55 -3.07
N GLU A 86 3.31 -18.77 -3.02
CA GLU A 86 4.45 -19.08 -2.15
C GLU A 86 5.71 -18.30 -2.56
N VAL A 87 6.04 -18.26 -3.85
CA VAL A 87 7.25 -17.59 -4.36
C VAL A 87 7.23 -16.09 -4.13
N ILE A 88 6.08 -15.43 -4.28
CA ILE A 88 5.98 -13.98 -4.06
C ILE A 88 5.95 -13.63 -2.56
N THR A 89 5.62 -14.58 -1.70
CA THR A 89 5.61 -14.36 -0.26
C THR A 89 7.03 -14.02 0.18
N ASP A 90 7.19 -12.89 0.86
CA ASP A 90 8.49 -12.33 1.24
C ASP A 90 9.45 -11.94 0.08
N HIS A 91 8.96 -11.83 -1.15
CA HIS A 91 9.74 -11.26 -2.26
C HIS A 91 9.26 -9.84 -2.62
N PRO A 92 9.93 -8.78 -2.15
CA PRO A 92 9.50 -7.41 -2.42
C PRO A 92 9.65 -7.04 -3.90
N VAL A 93 8.79 -6.15 -4.39
CA VAL A 93 8.88 -5.55 -5.74
C VAL A 93 9.08 -4.04 -5.64
N LEU A 94 9.75 -3.45 -6.63
CA LEU A 94 9.97 -2.01 -6.72
C LEU A 94 8.96 -1.37 -7.66
N LEU A 95 8.18 -0.42 -7.17
CA LEU A 95 7.30 0.41 -7.99
C LEU A 95 7.95 1.75 -8.28
N ASN A 96 7.89 2.17 -9.55
CA ASN A 96 8.42 3.44 -10.01
C ASN A 96 7.42 4.16 -10.91
N ARG A 97 7.24 5.47 -10.68
CA ARG A 97 6.48 6.36 -11.57
C ARG A 97 7.41 7.33 -12.27
N ALA A 98 7.25 7.46 -13.58
CA ALA A 98 7.92 8.49 -14.37
C ALA A 98 7.07 9.77 -14.41
N PRO A 99 7.66 10.97 -14.31
CA PRO A 99 9.07 11.25 -14.05
C PRO A 99 9.47 11.08 -12.57
N THR A 100 10.63 10.47 -12.31
CA THR A 100 11.17 10.31 -10.95
C THR A 100 11.92 11.57 -10.52
N LEU A 101 11.30 12.43 -9.70
CA LEU A 101 11.90 13.70 -9.26
C LEU A 101 12.77 13.59 -8.01
N HIS A 102 12.49 12.60 -7.16
CA HIS A 102 13.19 12.39 -5.89
C HIS A 102 13.14 10.92 -5.51
N ARG A 103 13.93 10.50 -4.51
CA ARG A 103 14.06 9.10 -4.10
C ARG A 103 12.73 8.40 -3.79
N LEU A 104 11.73 9.11 -3.25
CA LEU A 104 10.41 8.54 -2.92
C LEU A 104 9.57 8.16 -4.14
N GLY A 105 10.01 8.51 -5.35
CA GLY A 105 9.38 8.04 -6.59
C GLY A 105 9.74 6.60 -6.94
N ILE A 106 10.58 5.93 -6.14
CA ILE A 106 10.85 4.50 -6.18
C ILE A 106 10.77 3.95 -4.76
N GLN A 107 9.87 3.00 -4.53
CA GLN A 107 9.68 2.36 -3.22
C GLN A 107 9.45 0.86 -3.42
N ALA A 108 9.77 0.09 -2.39
CA ALA A 108 9.52 -1.33 -2.33
C ALA A 108 8.17 -1.62 -1.66
N PHE A 109 7.49 -2.64 -2.16
CA PHE A 109 6.23 -3.14 -1.65
C PHE A 109 6.24 -4.67 -1.62
N GLN A 110 5.49 -5.24 -0.68
CA GLN A 110 5.17 -6.65 -0.69
C GLN A 110 4.00 -6.88 -1.67
N PRO A 111 4.18 -7.66 -2.74
CA PRO A 111 3.11 -7.94 -3.68
C PRO A 111 2.03 -8.83 -3.07
N ILE A 112 0.78 -8.53 -3.37
CA ILE A 112 -0.38 -9.41 -3.18
C ILE A 112 -0.98 -9.68 -4.55
N LEU A 113 -1.32 -10.94 -4.85
CA LEU A 113 -1.99 -11.26 -6.11
C LEU A 113 -3.38 -10.64 -6.14
N VAL A 114 -3.68 -9.92 -7.22
CA VAL A 114 -5.00 -9.37 -7.49
C VAL A 114 -5.51 -9.84 -8.83
N GLU A 115 -6.83 -9.94 -8.94
CA GLU A 115 -7.50 -10.16 -10.22
C GLU A 115 -7.46 -8.90 -11.09
N GLY A 116 -7.60 -9.10 -12.40
CA GLY A 116 -7.55 -8.03 -13.40
C GLY A 116 -6.13 -7.74 -13.89
N ARG A 117 -5.94 -6.57 -14.50
CA ARG A 117 -4.68 -6.17 -15.16
C ARG A 117 -4.03 -4.93 -14.58
N ALA A 118 -4.67 -4.25 -13.64
CA ALA A 118 -4.18 -3.01 -13.06
C ALA A 118 -3.42 -3.26 -11.75
N ILE A 119 -2.39 -2.45 -11.49
CA ILE A 119 -1.66 -2.48 -10.22
C ILE A 119 -2.48 -1.73 -9.18
N LYS A 120 -2.76 -2.36 -8.03
CA LYS A 120 -3.43 -1.67 -6.93
C LYS A 120 -2.41 -0.99 -6.04
N LEU A 121 -2.62 0.29 -5.72
CA LEU A 121 -1.74 1.08 -4.86
C LEU A 121 -2.50 1.65 -3.66
N HIS A 122 -1.80 1.69 -2.53
CA HIS A 122 -2.34 2.30 -1.30
C HIS A 122 -2.50 3.82 -1.47
N PRO A 123 -3.64 4.43 -1.11
CA PRO A 123 -3.87 5.87 -1.32
C PRO A 123 -2.81 6.80 -0.66
N LEU A 124 -2.36 6.47 0.56
CA LEU A 124 -1.38 7.28 1.30
C LEU A 124 0.02 7.34 0.67
N VAL A 125 0.35 6.47 -0.29
CA VAL A 125 1.65 6.55 -0.99
C VAL A 125 1.56 7.35 -2.29
N CYS A 126 0.36 7.68 -2.78
CA CYS A 126 0.16 8.44 -4.01
C CYS A 126 0.82 9.83 -3.96
N THR A 127 0.83 10.48 -2.79
CA THR A 127 1.51 11.76 -2.57
C THR A 127 3.03 11.65 -2.79
N ALA A 128 3.64 10.53 -2.40
CA ALA A 128 5.05 10.26 -2.62
C ALA A 128 5.37 10.09 -4.11
N TYR A 129 4.50 9.41 -4.85
CA TYR A 129 4.67 9.23 -6.28
C TYR A 129 4.20 10.42 -7.14
N ASN A 130 3.56 11.40 -6.51
CA ASN A 130 2.80 12.46 -7.18
C ASN A 130 1.78 11.89 -8.20
N ALA A 131 1.16 10.76 -7.85
CA ALA A 131 0.30 9.98 -8.72
C ALA A 131 -1.18 10.19 -8.40
N ASP A 132 -2.01 10.06 -9.43
CA ASP A 132 -3.47 9.98 -9.36
C ASP A 132 -3.98 8.74 -10.11
N PHE A 133 -5.29 8.56 -10.19
CA PHE A 133 -5.93 7.35 -10.72
C PHE A 133 -6.72 7.62 -12.01
N ASP A 134 -6.25 8.56 -12.85
CA ASP A 134 -6.92 8.99 -14.08
C ASP A 134 -6.36 8.33 -15.36
N GLY A 135 -5.41 7.41 -15.23
CA GLY A 135 -4.72 6.74 -16.34
C GLY A 135 -3.21 6.60 -16.14
N ASP A 136 -2.69 7.13 -15.04
CA ASP A 136 -1.31 6.98 -14.61
C ASP A 136 -0.82 5.52 -14.65
N GLN A 137 0.44 5.34 -15.03
CA GLN A 137 1.08 4.03 -15.16
C GLN A 137 2.32 3.97 -14.28
N MET A 138 2.54 2.81 -13.66
CA MET A 138 3.76 2.52 -12.90
C MET A 138 4.50 1.33 -13.49
N ALA A 139 5.83 1.42 -13.44
CA ALA A 139 6.71 0.31 -13.74
C ALA A 139 6.99 -0.48 -12.48
N VAL A 140 6.99 -1.81 -12.60
CA VAL A 140 7.39 -2.75 -11.55
C VAL A 140 8.72 -3.39 -11.93
N HIS A 141 9.60 -3.58 -10.95
CA HIS A 141 10.89 -4.28 -11.12
C HIS A 141 11.07 -5.29 -10.00
N VAL A 142 11.64 -6.45 -10.32
CA VAL A 142 11.90 -7.52 -9.34
C VAL A 142 13.39 -7.53 -8.93
N PRO A 143 13.73 -7.29 -7.65
CA PRO A 143 15.08 -7.49 -7.14
C PRO A 143 15.44 -8.98 -7.13
N LEU A 144 16.50 -9.38 -7.81
CA LEU A 144 16.84 -10.80 -8.00
C LEU A 144 17.79 -11.34 -6.92
N SER A 145 18.86 -10.61 -6.59
CA SER A 145 19.84 -11.08 -5.61
C SER A 145 19.33 -10.96 -4.17
N VAL A 146 19.87 -11.78 -3.27
CA VAL A 146 19.45 -11.78 -1.86
C VAL A 146 19.76 -10.43 -1.21
N GLU A 147 20.89 -9.82 -1.56
CA GLU A 147 21.31 -8.51 -1.08
C GLU A 147 20.34 -7.42 -1.56
N ALA A 148 19.93 -7.46 -2.83
CA ALA A 148 18.98 -6.49 -3.38
C ALA A 148 17.58 -6.64 -2.75
N GLN A 149 17.15 -7.87 -2.47
CA GLN A 149 15.88 -8.13 -1.77
C GLN A 149 15.93 -7.61 -0.32
N ALA A 150 17.05 -7.83 0.37
CA ALA A 150 17.27 -7.31 1.72
C ALA A 150 17.29 -5.77 1.73
N GLU A 151 18.03 -5.15 0.80
CA GLU A 151 18.07 -3.68 0.65
C GLU A 151 16.68 -3.11 0.40
N ALA A 152 15.90 -3.71 -0.51
CA ALA A 152 14.54 -3.30 -0.79
C ALA A 152 13.66 -3.35 0.47
N ARG A 153 13.78 -4.40 1.26
CA ARG A 153 13.00 -4.60 2.49
C ARG A 153 13.39 -3.62 3.62
N PHE A 154 14.69 -3.40 3.83
CA PHE A 154 15.16 -2.59 4.96
C PHE A 154 15.17 -1.09 4.66
N LEU A 155 15.52 -0.69 3.43
CA LEU A 155 15.74 0.71 3.08
C LEU A 155 14.64 1.31 2.19
N MET A 156 14.05 0.50 1.31
CA MET A 156 13.13 1.02 0.28
C MET A 156 11.65 0.78 0.59
N LEU A 157 11.33 -0.04 1.59
CA LEU A 157 9.95 -0.38 1.93
C LEU A 157 9.13 0.89 2.22
N ALA A 158 7.96 1.00 1.61
CA ALA A 158 7.13 2.21 1.71
C ALA A 158 6.81 2.62 3.15
N ALA A 159 6.59 1.65 4.05
CA ALA A 159 6.34 1.90 5.47
C ALA A 159 7.52 2.54 6.22
N GLY A 160 8.76 2.40 5.73
CA GLY A 160 9.93 3.08 6.31
C GLY A 160 10.11 4.52 5.81
N ASN A 161 9.45 4.87 4.72
CA ASN A 161 9.67 6.11 3.98
C ASN A 161 8.54 7.15 4.20
N ILE A 162 8.20 7.39 5.47
CA ILE A 162 7.08 8.25 5.87
C ILE A 162 7.45 9.74 5.82
N MET A 163 8.73 10.09 5.98
CA MET A 163 9.19 11.48 6.09
C MET A 163 9.88 11.96 4.82
N LYS A 164 9.63 13.21 4.44
CA LYS A 164 10.34 13.89 3.35
C LYS A 164 11.80 14.11 3.74
N PRO A 165 12.76 13.73 2.89
CA PRO A 165 14.18 14.00 3.14
C PRO A 165 14.55 15.48 3.17
N SER A 166 13.76 16.33 2.49
CA SER A 166 14.05 17.74 2.30
C SER A 166 13.74 18.61 3.51
N ASP A 167 12.61 18.35 4.19
CA ASP A 167 12.08 19.23 5.25
C ASP A 167 11.59 18.46 6.48
N GLY A 168 11.71 17.12 6.49
CA GLY A 168 11.28 16.29 7.61
C GLY A 168 9.77 16.26 7.82
N LYS A 169 8.94 16.76 6.88
CA LYS A 169 7.49 16.66 7.01
C LYS A 169 6.99 15.27 6.59
N PRO A 170 5.88 14.77 7.17
CA PRO A 170 5.29 13.51 6.73
C PRO A 170 4.79 13.64 5.29
N VAL A 171 5.03 12.59 4.49
CA VAL A 171 4.56 12.44 3.11
C VAL A 171 3.20 11.77 3.08
N CYS A 172 3.00 10.80 3.97
CA CYS A 172 1.83 9.91 4.00
C CYS A 172 0.70 10.53 4.82
N VAL A 173 0.37 11.78 4.49
CA VAL A 173 -0.73 12.51 5.12
C VAL A 173 -2.02 12.14 4.39
N PRO A 174 -3.12 11.85 5.09
CA PRO A 174 -4.43 11.67 4.48
C PRO A 174 -4.80 12.89 3.61
N THR A 175 -5.40 12.65 2.46
CA THR A 175 -5.82 13.69 1.51
C THR A 175 -7.30 13.57 1.18
N GLN A 176 -7.88 14.65 0.66
CA GLN A 176 -9.23 14.70 0.08
C GLN A 176 -10.29 14.04 1.01
N ASP A 177 -10.87 12.93 0.58
CA ASP A 177 -11.99 12.25 1.23
C ASP A 177 -11.67 11.77 2.65
N MET A 178 -10.42 11.36 2.91
CA MET A 178 -10.00 10.94 4.25
C MET A 178 -10.04 12.12 5.24
N VAL A 179 -9.64 13.30 4.76
CA VAL A 179 -9.70 14.54 5.55
C VAL A 179 -11.14 14.98 5.72
N LEU A 180 -11.94 14.92 4.66
CA LEU A 180 -13.37 15.27 4.71
C LEU A 180 -14.16 14.39 5.67
N GLY A 181 -13.93 13.07 5.63
CA GLY A 181 -14.57 12.12 6.55
C GLY A 181 -14.19 12.39 8.00
N SER A 182 -12.90 12.58 8.26
CA SER A 182 -12.40 12.92 9.61
C SER A 182 -12.95 14.26 10.10
N TYR A 183 -13.00 15.26 9.23
CA TYR A 183 -13.55 16.58 9.53
C TYR A 183 -15.05 16.50 9.83
N TYR A 184 -15.81 15.78 9.00
CA TYR A 184 -17.24 15.56 9.21
C TYR A 184 -17.47 14.91 10.58
N LEU A 185 -16.83 13.77 10.85
CA LEU A 185 -16.95 13.05 12.12
C LEU A 185 -16.65 13.95 13.33
N THR A 186 -15.63 14.80 13.22
CA THR A 186 -15.16 15.62 14.35
C THR A 186 -15.86 16.98 14.48
N MET A 187 -16.82 17.30 13.60
CA MET A 187 -17.60 18.54 13.66
C MET A 187 -18.56 18.54 14.85
N ASP A 188 -18.70 19.70 15.50
CA ASP A 188 -19.66 19.94 16.58
C ASP A 188 -20.91 20.62 16.01
N LYS A 189 -22.10 20.13 16.38
CA LYS A 189 -23.38 20.74 16.00
C LYS A 189 -24.22 20.98 17.24
N SER A 190 -24.66 22.22 17.45
CA SER A 190 -25.63 22.56 18.49
C SER A 190 -27.02 22.03 18.13
N ASP A 191 -27.83 21.76 19.14
CA ASP A 191 -29.24 21.36 19.02
C ASP A 191 -29.41 20.02 18.28
N ALA A 192 -28.41 19.14 18.39
CA ALA A 192 -28.44 17.83 17.80
C ALA A 192 -29.19 16.84 18.71
N LYS A 193 -29.88 15.86 18.10
CA LYS A 193 -30.65 14.84 18.84
C LYS A 193 -29.75 14.14 19.87
N GLY A 194 -30.14 14.18 21.14
CA GLY A 194 -29.38 13.53 22.22
C GLY A 194 -28.28 14.37 22.86
N GLU A 195 -28.23 15.67 22.57
CA GLU A 195 -27.34 16.60 23.27
C GLU A 195 -27.53 16.57 24.80
N GLY A 196 -26.41 16.67 25.53
CA GLY A 196 -26.37 16.67 26.99
C GLY A 196 -26.45 15.30 27.64
N LYS A 197 -26.75 14.22 26.89
CA LYS A 197 -26.79 12.85 27.42
C LYS A 197 -25.42 12.44 27.99
N ILE A 198 -25.46 11.62 29.04
CA ILE A 198 -24.29 11.13 29.76
C ILE A 198 -24.17 9.62 29.54
N PHE A 199 -22.98 9.15 29.20
CA PHE A 199 -22.69 7.74 28.96
C PHE A 199 -21.54 7.25 29.87
N ALA A 200 -21.67 6.02 30.35
CA ALA A 200 -20.72 5.36 31.23
C ALA A 200 -19.48 4.84 30.50
N SER A 201 -19.57 4.59 29.19
CA SER A 201 -18.44 4.14 28.37
C SER A 201 -18.56 4.61 26.91
N LYS A 202 -17.46 4.44 26.14
CA LYS A 202 -17.44 4.68 24.69
C LYS A 202 -18.42 3.75 23.97
N ASP A 203 -18.48 2.49 24.37
CA ASP A 203 -19.32 1.48 23.71
C ASP A 203 -20.81 1.79 23.87
N GLU A 204 -21.21 2.31 25.03
CA GLU A 204 -22.60 2.75 25.27
C GLU A 204 -22.98 3.93 24.37
N ALA A 205 -22.09 4.91 24.21
CA ALA A 205 -22.30 6.03 23.30
C ALA A 205 -22.39 5.58 21.83
N ILE A 206 -21.54 4.64 21.41
CA ILE A 206 -21.59 4.08 20.05
C ILE A 206 -22.88 3.28 19.83
N MET A 207 -23.30 2.48 20.81
CA MET A 207 -24.55 1.74 20.75
C MET A 207 -25.76 2.69 20.64
N ALA A 208 -25.80 3.76 21.44
CA ALA A 208 -26.86 4.75 21.38
C ALA A 208 -26.93 5.44 20.00
N TYR A 209 -25.78 5.67 19.36
CA TYR A 209 -25.74 6.17 17.99
C TYR A 209 -26.28 5.14 16.98
N GLN A 210 -25.86 3.88 17.08
CA GLN A 210 -26.30 2.79 16.18
C GLN A 210 -27.82 2.54 16.25
N VAL A 211 -28.43 2.68 17.43
CA VAL A 211 -29.89 2.57 17.63
C VAL A 211 -30.63 3.85 17.23
N GLY A 212 -29.91 4.94 16.91
CA GLY A 212 -30.48 6.21 16.48
C GLY A 212 -30.99 7.11 17.61
N GLU A 213 -30.60 6.84 18.85
CA GLU A 213 -30.98 7.59 20.05
C GLU A 213 -30.23 8.93 20.18
N ILE A 214 -29.05 9.04 19.57
CA ILE A 214 -28.23 10.25 19.52
C ILE A 214 -27.69 10.46 18.09
N ALA A 215 -27.50 11.73 17.71
CA ALA A 215 -26.86 12.09 16.45
C ALA A 215 -25.33 12.06 16.58
N ILE A 216 -24.63 11.82 15.47
CA ILE A 216 -23.17 11.67 15.43
C ILE A 216 -22.40 12.91 15.94
N HIS A 217 -22.94 14.12 15.69
CA HIS A 217 -22.37 15.40 16.12
C HIS A 217 -22.98 15.93 17.43
N ALA A 218 -23.80 15.14 18.14
CA ALA A 218 -24.41 15.58 19.38
C ALA A 218 -23.35 15.72 20.48
N LEU A 219 -23.36 16.86 21.18
CA LEU A 219 -22.49 17.10 22.32
C LEU A 219 -22.97 16.26 23.51
N ILE A 220 -22.17 15.26 23.88
CA ILE A 220 -22.45 14.28 24.93
C ILE A 220 -21.34 14.29 25.98
N ASN A 221 -21.63 13.75 27.16
CA ASN A 221 -20.65 13.57 28.22
C ASN A 221 -20.33 12.08 28.35
N VAL A 222 -19.07 11.70 28.15
CA VAL A 222 -18.68 10.28 28.22
C VAL A 222 -17.58 10.10 29.26
N ARG A 223 -17.74 9.10 30.12
CA ARG A 223 -16.67 8.69 31.03
C ARG A 223 -15.56 7.99 30.25
N MET A 224 -14.36 8.54 30.29
CA MET A 224 -13.17 7.97 29.64
C MET A 224 -12.10 7.64 30.66
N PHE A 225 -11.34 6.60 30.35
CA PHE A 225 -10.15 6.19 31.10
C PHE A 225 -8.93 6.42 30.21
N LYS A 226 -7.90 7.05 30.76
CA LYS A 226 -6.61 7.22 30.09
C LYS A 226 -5.50 6.90 31.07
N GLU A 227 -4.56 6.08 30.62
CA GLU A 227 -3.33 5.84 31.35
C GLU A 227 -2.36 7.00 31.06
N VAL A 228 -1.92 7.68 32.10
CA VAL A 228 -0.96 8.79 31.99
C VAL A 228 0.15 8.50 32.98
N ASN A 229 1.36 8.24 32.47
CA ASN A 229 2.55 7.91 33.26
C ASN A 229 2.38 6.69 34.18
N GLY A 230 1.61 5.67 33.77
CA GLY A 230 1.36 4.45 34.54
C GLY A 230 0.16 4.52 35.50
N ASP A 231 -0.42 5.70 35.72
CA ASP A 231 -1.63 5.87 36.52
C ASP A 231 -2.89 5.92 35.64
N LYS A 232 -3.89 5.09 35.97
CA LYS A 232 -5.21 5.13 35.32
C LYS A 232 -6.03 6.30 35.87
N LYS A 233 -6.16 7.37 35.07
CA LYS A 233 -7.05 8.50 35.38
C LYS A 233 -8.39 8.30 34.67
N SER A 234 -9.49 8.55 35.39
CA SER A 234 -10.83 8.55 34.82
C SER A 234 -11.46 9.94 34.95
N GLY A 235 -12.18 10.37 33.92
CA GLY A 235 -12.90 11.63 33.93
C GLY A 235 -14.08 11.60 32.96
N ILE A 236 -15.05 12.49 33.18
CA ILE A 236 -16.14 12.72 32.25
C ILE A 236 -15.70 13.82 31.29
N ILE A 237 -15.68 13.51 30.00
CA ILE A 237 -15.23 14.43 28.96
C ILE A 237 -16.43 14.79 28.08
N LYS A 238 -16.59 16.09 27.81
CA LYS A 238 -17.56 16.60 26.83
C LYS A 238 -16.99 16.36 25.42
N THR A 239 -17.67 15.54 24.63
CA THR A 239 -17.23 15.12 23.29
C THR A 239 -18.44 14.83 22.39
N THR A 240 -18.23 14.40 21.15
CA THR A 240 -19.27 13.87 20.26
C THR A 240 -19.01 12.39 19.97
N VAL A 241 -20.02 11.67 19.48
CA VAL A 241 -19.84 10.27 19.05
C VAL A 241 -18.85 10.19 17.90
N GLY A 242 -18.91 11.12 16.95
CA GLY A 242 -17.99 11.14 15.82
C GLY A 242 -16.53 11.34 16.21
N LYS A 243 -16.22 11.98 17.36
CA LYS A 243 -14.86 12.05 17.92
C LYS A 243 -14.44 10.78 18.68
N ILE A 244 -15.39 9.92 19.04
CA ILE A 244 -15.13 8.65 19.76
C ILE A 244 -14.81 7.53 18.77
N ILE A 245 -15.50 7.53 17.61
CA ILE A 245 -15.23 6.66 16.45
C ILE A 245 -13.85 6.96 15.88
#